data_AF-E2BN15-F1
#
_entry.id   AF-E2BN15-F1
#
_cell.length_a   1.000
_cell.length_b   1.000
_cell.length_c   1.000
_cell.angle_alpha   90.00
_cell.angle_beta   90.00
_cell.angle_gamma   90.00
#
_symmetry.space_group_name_H-M   'P 1'
#
loop_
_entity.id
_entity.type
_entity.pdbx_description
1 polymer ?
#
loop_
_entity_poly.entity_id
_entity_poly.type
_entity_poly.pdbx_seq_one_letter_code
_entity_poly.pdbx_strand_id
1 'polypeptide(L)'
;MTYPINVARNVARTTANTSRVLVSDIELLPSARLASGFMEMVRQRPPKIGVIFVVPVFEIESNEQPPATKLELLAACHAGLAVYFHRFLCPHCQRFPGLTRWMIRPDPGKVRPLIITRREYPHHRWEPVFIGTREDPLYTEEMSWEGKQDKMAQMFEMCLLNYRLVVLDGAFLVHTPGIKRKARKISVATQEFFRPHERRNARIYQRVIKRLIKQYPINRRCSQ
;
A
#
# COMPACT_ATOMS: atom_id res chain seq x y z
N MET A 1 10.29 8.15 -18.39
CA MET A 1 9.12 7.66 -19.18
C MET A 1 7.85 8.15 -18.51
N THR A 2 6.91 8.72 -19.26
CA THR A 2 5.59 9.12 -18.77
C THR A 2 4.60 8.00 -19.05
N TYR A 3 4.22 7.25 -18.02
CA TYR A 3 3.18 6.22 -18.11
C TYR A 3 1.97 6.70 -17.30
N PRO A 4 0.75 6.77 -17.87
CA PRO A 4 -0.42 7.35 -17.21
C PRO A 4 -1.02 6.39 -16.17
N ILE A 5 -0.19 5.97 -15.21
CA ILE A 5 -0.51 4.91 -14.26
C ILE A 5 -1.78 5.19 -13.45
N ASN A 6 -1.95 6.44 -13.00
CA ASN A 6 -3.09 6.83 -12.20
C ASN A 6 -4.38 6.90 -13.01
N VAL A 7 -4.30 7.30 -14.28
CA VAL A 7 -5.45 7.22 -15.21
C VAL A 7 -5.86 5.76 -15.38
N ALA A 8 -4.90 4.86 -15.66
CA ALA A 8 -5.18 3.44 -15.82
C ALA A 8 -5.79 2.81 -14.56
N ARG A 9 -5.25 3.14 -13.37
CA ARG A 9 -5.80 2.71 -12.07
C ARG A 9 -7.23 3.21 -11.88
N ASN A 10 -7.48 4.48 -12.16
CA ASN A 10 -8.80 5.08 -12.01
C ASN A 10 -9.81 4.42 -12.94
N VAL A 11 -9.50 4.27 -14.22
CA VAL A 11 -10.37 3.59 -15.20
C VAL A 11 -10.67 2.16 -14.78
N ALA A 12 -9.65 1.39 -14.38
CA ALA A 12 -9.85 0.01 -13.93
C ALA A 12 -10.74 -0.07 -12.67
N ARG A 13 -10.59 0.89 -11.75
CA ARG A 13 -11.38 0.92 -10.52
C ARG A 13 -12.82 1.36 -10.76
N THR A 14 -13.05 2.39 -11.58
CA THR A 14 -14.41 2.90 -11.85
C THR A 14 -15.23 1.93 -12.72
N THR A 15 -14.57 1.14 -13.56
CA THR A 15 -15.22 0.12 -14.41
C THR A 15 -15.32 -1.26 -13.74
N ALA A 16 -14.81 -1.42 -12.51
CA ALA A 16 -14.91 -2.69 -11.80
C ALA A 16 -16.39 -3.07 -11.52
N ASN A 17 -16.73 -4.34 -11.80
CA ASN A 17 -18.07 -4.90 -11.59
C ASN A 17 -18.31 -5.38 -10.15
N THR A 18 -17.34 -5.22 -9.26
CA THR A 18 -17.41 -5.66 -7.86
C THR A 18 -17.50 -4.47 -6.91
N SER A 19 -18.18 -4.67 -5.78
CA SER A 19 -18.26 -3.65 -4.70
C SER A 19 -16.96 -3.46 -3.92
N ARG A 20 -16.01 -4.39 -4.10
CA ARG A 20 -14.70 -4.40 -3.44
C ARG A 20 -13.62 -4.50 -4.49
N VAL A 21 -12.62 -3.63 -4.38
CA VAL A 21 -11.51 -3.55 -5.33
C VAL A 21 -10.19 -3.56 -4.57
N LEU A 22 -9.27 -4.43 -5.00
CA LEU A 22 -7.89 -4.46 -4.58
C LEU A 22 -7.03 -3.98 -5.76
N VAL A 23 -6.42 -2.81 -5.64
CA VAL A 23 -5.43 -2.33 -6.62
C VAL A 23 -4.07 -2.89 -6.22
N SER A 24 -3.52 -3.79 -7.03
CA SER A 24 -2.26 -4.48 -6.75
C SER A 24 -1.31 -4.37 -7.92
N ASP A 25 -0.02 -4.31 -7.63
CA ASP A 25 1.03 -4.38 -8.67
C ASP A 25 1.18 -5.84 -9.14
N ILE A 26 1.60 -6.04 -10.40
CA ILE A 26 1.69 -7.39 -11.01
C ILE A 26 2.66 -8.33 -10.28
N GLU A 27 3.66 -7.78 -9.61
CA GLU A 27 4.66 -8.53 -8.84
C GLU A 27 4.21 -8.88 -7.42
N LEU A 28 2.97 -8.52 -7.04
CA LEU A 28 2.41 -8.78 -5.71
C LEU A 28 1.42 -9.95 -5.76
N LEU A 29 1.87 -11.11 -5.30
CA LEU A 29 1.06 -12.32 -5.24
C LEU A 29 0.26 -12.38 -3.94
N PRO A 30 -1.04 -12.66 -3.98
CA PRO A 30 -1.87 -12.75 -2.78
C PRO A 30 -1.67 -14.08 -2.03
N SER A 31 -1.76 -14.03 -0.71
CA SER A 31 -1.84 -15.23 0.14
C SER A 31 -3.06 -16.09 -0.22
N ALA A 32 -3.00 -17.38 0.09
CA ALA A 32 -4.07 -18.32 -0.18
C ALA A 32 -5.41 -17.85 0.43
N ARG A 33 -6.48 -17.95 -0.35
CA ARG A 33 -7.85 -17.59 0.04
C ARG A 33 -8.05 -16.12 0.46
N LEU A 34 -7.15 -15.20 0.08
CA LEU A 34 -7.31 -13.77 0.41
C LEU A 34 -8.67 -13.23 -0.02
N ALA A 35 -9.04 -13.40 -1.30
CA ALA A 35 -10.28 -12.87 -1.84
C ALA A 35 -11.53 -13.51 -1.21
N SER A 36 -11.59 -14.84 -1.16
CA SER A 36 -12.73 -15.57 -0.59
C SER A 36 -12.88 -15.32 0.91
N GLY A 37 -11.78 -15.38 1.67
CA GLY A 37 -11.78 -15.11 3.11
C GLY A 37 -12.12 -13.66 3.44
N PHE A 38 -11.66 -12.70 2.64
CA PHE A 38 -12.06 -11.31 2.78
C PHE A 38 -13.58 -11.13 2.56
N MET A 39 -14.12 -11.73 1.49
CA MET A 39 -15.55 -11.65 1.19
C MET A 39 -16.41 -12.34 2.26
N GLU A 40 -15.94 -13.41 2.88
CA GLU A 40 -16.60 -14.01 4.05
C GLU A 40 -16.60 -13.05 5.26
N MET A 41 -15.46 -12.46 5.58
CA MET A 41 -15.30 -11.52 6.69
C MET A 41 -16.24 -10.30 6.56
N VAL A 42 -16.31 -9.67 5.39
CA VAL A 42 -17.13 -8.46 5.19
C VAL A 42 -18.63 -8.74 5.05
N ARG A 43 -19.02 -9.97 4.65
CA ARG A 43 -20.44 -10.38 4.64
C ARG A 43 -21.03 -10.45 6.04
N GLN A 44 -20.24 -10.91 7.02
CA GLN A 44 -20.66 -10.97 8.42
C GLN A 44 -20.84 -9.57 9.02
N ARG A 45 -20.05 -8.59 8.57
CA ARG A 45 -20.11 -7.21 9.05
C ARG A 45 -19.82 -6.23 7.92
N PRO A 46 -20.85 -5.73 7.23
CA PRO A 46 -20.69 -4.71 6.20
C PRO A 46 -19.96 -3.49 6.77
N PRO A 47 -18.85 -3.06 6.14
CA PRO A 47 -18.09 -1.92 6.63
C PRO A 47 -18.82 -0.61 6.35
N LYS A 48 -18.59 0.37 7.21
CA LYS A 48 -19.09 1.74 7.05
C LYS A 48 -18.32 2.45 5.93
N ILE A 49 -18.90 3.54 5.42
CA ILE A 49 -18.20 4.50 4.54
C ILE A 49 -16.96 5.04 5.27
N GLY A 50 -15.88 5.29 4.52
CA GLY A 50 -14.62 5.77 5.08
C GLY A 50 -13.82 4.69 5.82
N VAL A 51 -14.02 3.41 5.47
CA VAL A 51 -13.25 2.28 6.01
C VAL A 51 -12.64 1.49 4.87
N ILE A 52 -11.31 1.37 4.88
CA ILE A 52 -10.55 0.53 3.94
C ILE A 52 -9.80 -0.57 4.69
N PHE A 53 -9.50 -1.67 4.00
CA PHE A 53 -8.84 -2.82 4.58
C PHE A 53 -7.44 -2.99 4.03
N VAL A 54 -6.44 -2.75 4.86
CA VAL A 54 -5.04 -2.82 4.49
C VAL A 54 -4.61 -4.28 4.44
N VAL A 55 -3.97 -4.65 3.32
CA VAL A 55 -3.32 -5.94 3.12
C VAL A 55 -1.82 -5.75 3.33
N PRO A 56 -1.22 -6.29 4.41
CA PRO A 56 0.23 -6.27 4.61
C PRO A 56 0.99 -6.83 3.41
N VAL A 57 2.14 -6.23 3.09
CA VAL A 57 3.00 -6.66 1.98
C VAL A 57 4.36 -7.09 2.52
N PHE A 58 4.88 -8.19 1.99
CA PHE A 58 6.19 -8.75 2.30
C PHE A 58 7.00 -8.97 1.03
N GLU A 59 8.31 -9.04 1.16
CA GLU A 59 9.25 -9.48 0.14
C GLU A 59 9.84 -10.80 0.59
N ILE A 60 10.12 -11.68 -0.38
CA ILE A 60 10.83 -12.94 -0.14
C ILE A 60 12.07 -13.00 -1.04
N GLU A 61 13.11 -13.73 -0.62
CA GLU A 61 14.31 -13.97 -1.42
C GLU A 61 13.97 -14.62 -2.78
N SER A 62 14.74 -14.29 -3.82
CA SER A 62 14.38 -14.57 -5.22
C SER A 62 14.35 -16.05 -5.60
N ASN A 63 15.03 -16.89 -4.81
CA ASN A 63 15.14 -18.34 -5.01
C ASN A 63 14.11 -19.14 -4.19
N GLU A 64 13.26 -18.46 -3.42
CA GLU A 64 12.28 -19.08 -2.54
C GLU A 64 10.88 -19.06 -3.15
N GLN A 65 10.06 -20.04 -2.77
CA GLN A 65 8.66 -20.05 -3.16
C GLN A 65 7.86 -19.06 -2.31
N PRO A 66 6.99 -18.23 -2.92
CA PRO A 66 6.16 -17.27 -2.20
C PRO A 66 5.26 -17.99 -1.17
N PRO A 67 5.26 -17.57 0.12
CA PRO A 67 4.45 -18.21 1.14
C PRO A 67 2.97 -18.08 0.85
N ALA A 68 2.22 -19.18 0.93
CA ALA A 68 0.80 -19.21 0.71
C ALA A 68 0.01 -18.87 1.99
N THR A 69 0.56 -19.23 3.16
CA THR A 69 -0.07 -19.03 4.47
C THR A 69 0.74 -18.09 5.37
N LYS A 70 0.10 -17.52 6.39
CA LYS A 70 0.82 -16.66 7.34
C LYS A 70 1.80 -17.50 8.15
N LEU A 71 1.47 -18.76 8.44
CA LEU A 71 2.37 -19.70 9.09
C LEU A 71 3.69 -19.84 8.32
N GLU A 72 3.63 -20.13 7.02
CA GLU A 72 4.80 -20.23 6.15
C GLU A 72 5.57 -18.89 6.08
N LEU A 73 4.85 -17.77 5.96
CA LEU A 73 5.48 -16.45 5.91
C LEU A 73 6.24 -16.13 7.19
N LEU A 74 5.68 -16.44 8.37
CA LEU A 74 6.35 -16.26 9.65
C LEU A 74 7.59 -17.14 9.75
N ALA A 75 7.51 -18.40 9.30
CA ALA A 75 8.66 -19.29 9.25
C ALA A 75 9.78 -18.73 8.35
N ALA A 76 9.44 -18.24 7.14
CA ALA A 76 10.37 -17.59 6.23
C ALA A 76 10.99 -16.32 6.85
N CYS A 77 10.20 -15.51 7.57
CA CYS A 77 10.71 -14.33 8.26
C CYS A 77 11.68 -14.69 9.39
N HIS A 78 11.40 -15.74 10.17
CA HIS A 78 12.30 -16.23 11.22
C HIS A 78 13.60 -16.81 10.65
N ALA A 79 13.53 -17.46 9.49
CA ALA A 79 14.70 -17.92 8.74
C ALA A 79 15.48 -16.79 8.05
N GLY A 80 14.99 -15.55 8.09
CA GLY A 80 15.61 -14.40 7.43
C GLY A 80 15.41 -14.34 5.91
N LEU A 81 14.54 -15.19 5.37
CA LEU A 81 14.23 -15.31 3.94
C LEU A 81 13.13 -14.35 3.47
N ALA A 82 12.36 -13.79 4.40
CA ALA A 82 11.30 -12.82 4.10
C ALA A 82 11.37 -11.59 5.02
N VAL A 83 10.94 -10.45 4.51
CA VAL A 83 10.87 -9.17 5.25
C VAL A 83 9.60 -8.41 4.87
N TYR A 84 9.16 -7.47 5.72
CA TYR A 84 8.11 -6.55 5.30
C TYR A 84 8.59 -5.70 4.12
N PHE A 85 7.66 -5.34 3.24
CA PHE A 85 7.95 -4.71 1.96
C PHE A 85 8.82 -3.45 2.07
N HIS A 86 9.84 -3.37 1.21
CA HIS A 86 10.81 -2.28 1.14
C HIS A 86 11.51 -1.97 2.47
N ARG A 87 11.70 -2.98 3.34
CA ARG A 87 12.45 -2.83 4.61
C ARG A 87 13.81 -2.19 4.41
N PHE A 88 14.51 -2.49 3.32
CA PHE A 88 15.85 -1.97 3.05
C PHE A 88 15.89 -0.73 2.14
N LEU A 89 14.74 -0.33 1.56
CA LEU A 89 14.64 0.82 0.66
C LEU A 89 14.02 2.03 1.35
N CYS A 90 12.81 1.89 1.90
CA CYS A 90 12.11 2.95 2.63
C CYS A 90 11.35 2.38 3.85
N PRO A 91 12.04 2.16 4.98
CA PRO A 91 11.41 1.65 6.20
C PRO A 91 10.18 2.45 6.64
N HIS A 92 10.22 3.78 6.56
CA HIS A 92 9.15 4.65 7.04
C HIS A 92 7.96 4.75 6.07
N CYS A 93 8.14 4.43 4.78
CA CYS A 93 7.06 4.47 3.78
C CYS A 93 6.16 3.23 3.85
N GLN A 94 6.73 2.07 4.24
CA GLN A 94 6.07 0.76 4.08
C GLN A 94 5.87 0.01 5.39
N ARG A 95 6.52 0.41 6.48
CA ARG A 95 6.26 -0.16 7.81
C ARG A 95 4.85 0.23 8.28
N PHE A 96 3.95 -0.75 8.24
CA PHE A 96 2.57 -0.55 8.66
C PHE A 96 2.41 -0.48 10.19
N PRO A 97 1.43 0.31 10.68
CA PRO A 97 1.08 0.36 12.11
C PRO A 97 0.76 -1.03 12.65
N GLY A 98 1.45 -1.43 13.72
CA GLY A 98 1.21 -2.73 14.36
C GLY A 98 1.97 -3.92 13.78
N LEU A 99 2.95 -3.70 12.89
CA LEU A 99 3.80 -4.77 12.33
C LEU A 99 4.33 -5.74 13.39
N THR A 100 4.90 -5.25 14.49
CA THR A 100 5.41 -6.13 15.56
C THR A 100 4.31 -7.05 16.11
N ARG A 101 3.11 -6.51 16.38
CA ARG A 101 1.97 -7.29 16.87
C ARG A 101 1.48 -8.30 15.82
N TRP A 102 1.54 -7.94 14.54
CA TRP A 102 1.18 -8.83 13.44
C TRP A 102 2.13 -10.03 13.35
N MET A 103 3.45 -9.78 13.48
CA MET A 103 4.50 -10.80 13.41
C MET A 103 4.48 -11.79 14.57
N ILE A 104 4.21 -11.34 15.79
CA ILE A 104 4.20 -12.24 16.97
C ILE A 104 2.93 -13.07 17.11
N ARG A 105 1.85 -12.72 16.40
CA ARG A 105 0.58 -13.46 16.49
C ARG A 105 0.63 -14.67 15.55
N PRO A 106 0.18 -15.85 16.00
CA PRO A 106 0.12 -17.03 15.16
C PRO A 106 -0.83 -16.81 13.97
N ASP A 107 -0.70 -17.68 12.96
CA ASP A 107 -1.63 -17.71 11.83
C ASP A 107 -3.07 -17.93 12.33
N PRO A 108 -4.01 -17.00 12.07
CA PRO A 108 -5.40 -17.22 12.41
C PRO A 108 -6.11 -18.29 11.57
N GLY A 109 -5.48 -18.79 10.49
CA GLY A 109 -6.05 -19.76 9.54
C GLY A 109 -7.15 -19.18 8.63
N LYS A 110 -7.52 -17.91 8.84
CA LYS A 110 -8.56 -17.18 8.09
C LYS A 110 -8.27 -15.67 8.09
N VAL A 111 -8.84 -14.97 7.12
CA VAL A 111 -8.77 -13.51 7.05
C VAL A 111 -9.60 -12.89 8.17
N ARG A 112 -9.00 -11.99 8.96
CA ARG A 112 -9.70 -11.24 10.01
C ARG A 112 -9.13 -9.85 10.22
N PRO A 113 -9.89 -8.91 10.81
CA PRO A 113 -9.36 -7.62 11.25
C PRO A 113 -8.38 -7.81 12.41
N LEU A 114 -7.30 -7.03 12.44
CA LEU A 114 -6.34 -7.03 13.55
C LEU A 114 -6.27 -5.69 14.28
N ILE A 115 -5.99 -4.62 13.54
CA ILE A 115 -5.78 -3.27 14.08
C ILE A 115 -6.57 -2.28 13.24
N ILE A 116 -7.24 -1.35 13.91
CA ILE A 116 -7.80 -0.16 13.29
C ILE A 116 -6.85 0.99 13.55
N THR A 117 -6.43 1.68 12.50
CA THR A 117 -5.48 2.79 12.55
C THR A 117 -5.90 3.91 11.61
N ARG A 118 -5.11 4.98 11.58
CA ARG A 118 -5.22 6.11 10.65
C ARG A 118 -3.84 6.46 10.10
N ARG A 119 -3.82 7.16 8.96
CA ARG A 119 -2.59 7.70 8.37
C ARG A 119 -2.19 9.02 9.04
N GLU A 120 -1.89 8.95 10.35
CA GLU A 120 -1.47 10.07 11.18
C GLU A 120 0.01 9.89 11.59
N TYR A 121 0.68 10.92 12.09
CA TYR A 121 2.05 10.79 12.62
C TYR A 121 2.12 9.66 13.67
N PRO A 122 3.13 8.76 13.64
CA PRO A 122 4.34 8.78 12.80
C PRO A 122 4.19 8.13 11.41
N HIS A 123 3.00 7.63 11.04
CA HIS A 123 2.72 6.91 9.79
C HIS A 123 2.15 7.79 8.67
N HIS A 124 2.38 9.09 8.74
CA HIS A 124 1.89 10.07 7.75
C HIS A 124 2.51 9.90 6.35
N ARG A 125 3.57 9.11 6.18
CA ARG A 125 4.14 8.75 4.87
C ARG A 125 3.82 7.34 4.42
N TRP A 126 2.99 6.63 5.18
CA TRP A 126 2.69 5.24 4.91
C TRP A 126 1.80 5.11 3.66
N GLU A 127 2.18 4.20 2.78
CA GLU A 127 1.49 3.88 1.52
C GLU A 127 1.07 2.41 1.52
N PRO A 128 -0.06 2.05 2.17
CA PRO A 128 -0.55 0.68 2.18
C PRO A 128 -1.11 0.26 0.82
N VAL A 129 -1.06 -1.05 0.56
CA VAL A 129 -1.98 -1.71 -0.37
C VAL A 129 -3.27 -2.04 0.40
N PHE A 130 -4.42 -1.76 -0.20
CA PHE A 130 -5.70 -1.93 0.48
C PHE A 130 -6.81 -2.43 -0.44
N ILE A 131 -7.80 -3.08 0.18
CA ILE A 131 -9.08 -3.40 -0.41
C ILE A 131 -10.05 -2.28 -0.01
N GLY A 132 -10.57 -1.60 -1.02
CA GLY A 132 -11.47 -0.46 -0.90
C GLY A 132 -12.77 -0.65 -1.65
N THR A 133 -13.40 0.46 -1.97
CA THR A 133 -14.59 0.57 -2.82
C THR A 133 -14.25 1.42 -4.05
N ARG A 134 -15.20 1.54 -4.99
CA ARG A 134 -14.99 2.37 -6.20
C ARG A 134 -15.11 3.85 -5.87
N GLU A 135 -15.80 4.13 -4.78
CA GLU A 135 -16.19 5.44 -4.24
C GLU A 135 -15.11 6.07 -3.34
N ASP A 136 -14.07 5.31 -2.98
CA ASP A 136 -12.91 5.85 -2.25
C ASP A 136 -12.17 6.92 -3.09
N PRO A 137 -11.38 7.84 -2.52
CA PRO A 137 -10.62 8.83 -3.27
C PRO A 137 -9.82 8.26 -4.46
N LEU A 138 -9.93 8.89 -5.63
CA LEU A 138 -9.20 8.49 -6.85
C LEU A 138 -7.71 8.83 -6.74
N TYR A 139 -6.89 8.19 -7.58
CA TYR A 139 -5.51 8.64 -7.74
C TYR A 139 -5.46 9.95 -8.52
N THR A 140 -4.55 10.84 -8.18
CA THR A 140 -4.39 12.08 -8.97
C THR A 140 -3.73 11.78 -10.31
N GLU A 141 -4.48 11.97 -11.40
CA GLU A 141 -4.07 11.64 -12.76
C GLU A 141 -2.91 12.50 -13.30
N GLU A 142 -2.65 13.67 -12.70
CA GLU A 142 -1.47 14.49 -13.01
C GLU A 142 -0.16 13.78 -12.65
N MET A 143 -0.19 12.80 -11.73
CA MET A 143 0.98 12.02 -11.33
C MET A 143 1.09 10.75 -12.18
N SER A 144 2.20 10.62 -12.90
CA SER A 144 2.43 9.58 -13.91
C SER A 144 3.66 8.71 -13.59
N TRP A 145 4.08 8.65 -12.32
CA TRP A 145 5.30 7.94 -11.93
C TRP A 145 5.06 7.09 -10.69
N GLU A 146 5.06 5.77 -10.89
CA GLU A 146 4.97 4.79 -9.81
C GLU A 146 6.13 4.88 -8.82
N GLY A 147 5.81 4.75 -7.53
CA GLY A 147 6.81 4.71 -6.46
C GLY A 147 7.44 6.07 -6.17
N LYS A 148 6.81 7.15 -6.65
CA LYS A 148 7.22 8.55 -6.42
C LYS A 148 6.05 9.37 -5.88
N GLN A 149 5.55 8.98 -4.70
CA GLN A 149 4.56 9.71 -3.88
C GLN A 149 3.12 9.75 -4.44
N ASP A 150 2.85 9.04 -5.52
CA ASP A 150 1.53 8.98 -6.15
C ASP A 150 0.47 8.36 -5.22
N LYS A 151 0.82 7.26 -4.53
CA LYS A 151 -0.04 6.64 -3.51
C LYS A 151 -0.12 7.51 -2.25
N MET A 152 0.94 8.25 -1.88
CA MET A 152 0.91 9.20 -0.75
C MET A 152 -0.18 10.27 -0.89
N ALA A 153 -0.38 10.82 -2.09
CA ALA A 153 -1.38 11.87 -2.31
C ALA A 153 -2.81 11.36 -2.05
N GLN A 154 -3.16 10.19 -2.58
CA GLN A 154 -4.45 9.53 -2.32
C GLN A 154 -4.62 9.23 -0.82
N MET A 155 -3.59 8.71 -0.18
CA MET A 155 -3.63 8.39 1.24
C MET A 155 -3.73 9.65 2.11
N PHE A 156 -3.17 10.78 1.69
CA PHE A 156 -3.35 12.06 2.34
C PHE A 156 -4.79 12.56 2.23
N GLU A 157 -5.41 12.47 1.05
CA GLU A 157 -6.83 12.80 0.86
C GLU A 157 -7.74 11.94 1.75
N MET A 158 -7.51 10.63 1.83
CA MET A 158 -8.22 9.75 2.75
C MET A 158 -8.06 10.17 4.23
N CYS A 159 -6.88 10.68 4.62
CA CYS A 159 -6.67 11.21 5.97
C CYS A 159 -7.54 12.45 6.24
N LEU A 160 -7.59 13.40 5.28
CA LEU A 160 -8.44 14.60 5.39
C LEU A 160 -9.92 14.23 5.53
N LEU A 161 -10.34 13.14 4.89
CA LEU A 161 -11.67 12.55 4.98
C LEU A 161 -11.88 11.64 6.22
N ASN A 162 -10.93 11.58 7.16
CA ASN A 162 -11.01 10.81 8.40
C ASN A 162 -11.23 9.29 8.21
N TYR A 163 -10.63 8.73 7.14
CA TYR A 163 -10.71 7.29 6.88
C TYR A 163 -10.10 6.46 8.02
N ARG A 164 -10.69 5.30 8.27
CA ARG A 164 -10.16 4.26 9.16
C ARG A 164 -9.53 3.16 8.32
N LEU A 165 -8.30 2.80 8.66
CA LEU A 165 -7.53 1.75 8.00
C LEU A 165 -7.56 0.50 8.89
N VAL A 166 -8.12 -0.59 8.38
CA VAL A 166 -8.20 -1.87 9.08
C VAL A 166 -7.11 -2.78 8.57
N VAL A 167 -6.04 -2.99 9.33
CA VAL A 167 -4.98 -3.93 8.98
C VAL A 167 -5.49 -5.36 9.16
N LEU A 168 -5.41 -6.15 8.09
CA LEU A 168 -5.83 -7.55 8.08
C LEU A 168 -4.75 -8.48 8.66
N ASP A 169 -5.20 -9.56 9.29
CA ASP A 169 -4.42 -10.71 9.74
C ASP A 169 -4.90 -11.97 9.00
N GLY A 170 -3.98 -12.89 8.70
CA GLY A 170 -4.24 -14.04 7.84
C GLY A 170 -4.36 -13.73 6.34
N ALA A 171 -4.24 -12.47 5.93
CA ALA A 171 -4.13 -12.03 4.54
C ALA A 171 -2.88 -11.17 4.35
N PHE A 172 -2.13 -11.39 3.28
CA PHE A 172 -0.97 -10.59 2.90
C PHE A 172 -0.70 -10.70 1.38
N LEU A 173 0.17 -9.85 0.88
CA LEU A 173 0.77 -9.96 -0.45
C LEU A 173 2.26 -10.24 -0.32
N VAL A 174 2.82 -10.96 -1.29
CA VAL A 174 4.24 -11.26 -1.41
C VAL A 174 4.76 -10.65 -2.71
N HIS A 175 5.83 -9.89 -2.61
CA HIS A 175 6.55 -9.33 -3.75
C HIS A 175 7.62 -10.31 -4.25
N THR A 176 7.59 -10.68 -5.54
CA THR A 176 8.28 -11.88 -6.04
C THR A 176 9.23 -11.70 -7.26
N PRO A 177 10.16 -10.73 -7.25
CA PRO A 177 11.45 -10.90 -7.91
C PRO A 177 12.61 -11.03 -6.91
N GLY A 178 12.36 -10.88 -5.60
CA GLY A 178 13.38 -10.89 -4.55
C GLY A 178 13.28 -9.71 -3.60
N ILE A 179 13.99 -9.78 -2.48
CA ILE A 179 14.08 -8.67 -1.51
C ILE A 179 14.82 -7.49 -2.14
N LYS A 180 14.14 -6.35 -2.31
CA LYS A 180 14.79 -5.17 -2.86
C LYS A 180 15.76 -4.55 -1.85
N ARG A 181 16.98 -4.31 -2.32
CA ARG A 181 18.08 -3.67 -1.57
C ARG A 181 18.56 -2.46 -2.35
N LYS A 182 19.19 -1.49 -1.66
CA LYS A 182 19.74 -0.31 -2.34
C LYS A 182 20.81 -0.76 -3.34
N ALA A 183 20.64 -0.39 -4.61
CA ALA A 183 21.61 -0.70 -5.66
C ALA A 183 22.98 -0.09 -5.33
N ARG A 184 24.07 -0.81 -5.65
CA ARG A 184 25.44 -0.44 -5.22
C ARG A 184 26.06 0.74 -5.96
N LYS A 185 25.41 1.31 -6.99
CA LYS A 185 25.69 2.62 -7.62
C LYS A 185 24.72 2.76 -8.79
N ILE A 186 23.88 3.79 -8.79
CA ILE A 186 23.16 4.21 -10.00
C ILE A 186 24.16 5.03 -10.83
N SER A 187 24.27 4.77 -12.13
CA SER A 187 25.19 5.54 -12.99
C SER A 187 24.83 7.03 -12.97
N VAL A 188 25.84 7.91 -13.07
CA VAL A 188 25.62 9.37 -13.11
C VAL A 188 24.66 9.73 -14.25
N ALA A 189 24.85 9.14 -15.43
CA ALA A 189 23.96 9.32 -16.58
C ALA A 189 22.50 8.95 -16.26
N THR A 190 22.27 7.85 -15.54
CA THR A 190 20.93 7.44 -15.10
C THR A 190 20.34 8.45 -14.11
N GLN A 191 21.13 8.95 -13.15
CA GLN A 191 20.66 9.97 -12.21
C GLN A 191 20.30 11.28 -12.92
N GLU A 192 21.15 11.75 -13.83
CA GLU A 192 20.92 12.97 -14.61
C GLU A 192 19.70 12.85 -15.51
N PHE A 193 19.49 11.68 -16.13
CA PHE A 193 18.31 11.41 -16.93
C PHE A 193 17.01 11.51 -16.11
N PHE A 194 16.97 10.96 -14.89
CA PHE A 194 15.77 10.96 -14.06
C PHE A 194 15.52 12.27 -13.31
N ARG A 195 16.56 13.08 -13.04
CA ARG A 195 16.47 14.30 -12.20
C ARG A 195 15.42 15.32 -12.68
N PRO A 196 15.27 15.65 -13.98
CA PRO A 196 14.20 16.54 -14.45
C PRO A 196 12.81 15.99 -14.18
N HIS A 197 12.62 14.67 -14.37
CA HIS A 197 11.36 14.01 -14.08
C HIS A 197 11.04 14.05 -12.58
N GLU A 198 12.03 13.90 -11.70
CA GLU A 198 11.81 13.90 -10.25
C GLU A 198 11.39 15.28 -9.76
N ARG A 199 12.06 16.32 -10.28
CA ARG A 199 11.71 17.71 -10.03
C ARG A 199 10.30 18.04 -10.51
N ARG A 200 9.92 17.58 -11.71
CA ARG A 200 8.57 17.76 -12.24
C ARG A 200 7.53 17.07 -11.35
N ASN A 201 7.78 15.81 -10.97
CA ASN A 201 6.89 15.05 -10.10
C ASN A 201 6.72 15.71 -8.73
N ALA A 202 7.80 16.18 -8.11
CA ALA A 202 7.75 16.89 -6.84
C ALA A 202 6.91 18.19 -6.92
N ARG A 203 7.03 18.95 -8.02
CA ARG A 203 6.19 20.15 -8.25
C ARG A 203 4.71 19.80 -8.39
N ILE A 204 4.39 18.72 -9.09
CA ILE A 204 3.01 18.22 -9.23
C ILE A 204 2.49 17.80 -7.84
N TYR A 205 3.21 16.96 -7.11
CA TYR A 205 2.84 16.54 -5.76
C TYR A 205 2.55 17.74 -4.85
N GLN A 206 3.45 18.72 -4.80
CA GLN A 206 3.25 19.94 -3.98
C GLN A 206 1.99 20.73 -4.38
N ARG A 207 1.69 20.82 -5.68
CA ARG A 207 0.48 21.47 -6.18
C ARG A 207 -0.78 20.70 -5.76
N VAL A 208 -0.76 19.38 -5.92
CA VAL A 208 -1.86 18.47 -5.56
C VAL A 208 -2.15 18.58 -4.06
N ILE A 209 -1.14 18.49 -3.21
CA ILE A 209 -1.30 18.61 -1.76
C ILE A 209 -1.87 19.97 -1.36
N LYS A 210 -1.39 21.07 -1.96
CA LYS A 210 -1.97 22.41 -1.73
C LYS A 210 -3.43 22.50 -2.15
N ARG A 211 -3.82 21.84 -3.25
CA ARG A 211 -5.23 21.77 -3.68
C ARG A 211 -6.07 21.00 -2.68
N LEU A 212 -5.62 19.82 -2.25
CA LEU A 212 -6.33 18.98 -1.27
C LEU A 212 -6.56 19.73 0.06
N ILE A 213 -5.54 20.43 0.57
CA ILE A 213 -5.66 21.23 1.80
C ILE A 213 -6.71 22.35 1.68
N LYS A 214 -6.88 22.94 0.49
CA LYS A 214 -7.89 23.98 0.25
C LYS A 214 -9.30 23.39 0.07
N GLN A 215 -9.39 22.17 -0.45
CA GLN A 215 -10.66 21.51 -0.77
C GLN A 215 -11.34 20.90 0.45
N TYR A 216 -10.56 20.40 1.41
CA TYR A 216 -11.08 19.67 2.57
C TYR A 216 -10.93 20.44 3.89
N PRO A 217 -11.76 20.15 4.91
CA PRO A 217 -11.60 20.73 6.24
C PRO A 217 -10.20 20.48 6.82
N ILE A 218 -9.71 21.45 7.59
CA ILE A 218 -8.39 21.35 8.23
C ILE A 218 -8.40 20.18 9.21
N ASN A 219 -7.55 19.18 8.95
CA ASN A 219 -7.25 18.11 9.89
C ASN A 219 -5.78 18.18 10.32
N ARG A 220 -5.53 18.74 11.52
CA ARG A 220 -4.16 18.94 12.05
C ARG A 220 -3.39 17.64 12.32
N ARG A 221 -4.06 16.48 12.32
CA ARG A 221 -3.42 15.16 12.50
C ARG A 221 -2.85 14.61 11.18
N CYS A 222 -3.29 15.14 10.05
CA CYS A 222 -2.83 14.76 8.72
C CYS A 222 -1.65 15.62 8.31
N SER A 223 -0.43 15.11 8.52
CA SER A 223 0.78 15.71 7.97
C SER A 223 1.09 15.19 6.56
N GLN A 224 1.83 16.00 5.80
CA GLN A 224 2.24 15.71 4.42
C GLN A 224 3.40 14.72 4.34
#